data_AF-A0A0S8KJ33-F1
#
_entry.id   AF-A0A0S8KJ33-F1
#
_cell.length_a   1.000
_cell.length_b   1.000
_cell.length_c   1.000
_cell.angle_alpha   90.00
_cell.angle_beta   90.00
_cell.angle_gamma   90.00
#
_symmetry.space_group_name_H-M   'P 1'
#
loop_
_entity.id
_entity.type
_entity.pdbx_description
1 polymer ?
#
loop_
_entity_poly.entity_id
_entity_poly.type
_entity_poly.pdbx_seq_one_letter_code
_entity_poly.pdbx_strand_id
1 'polypeptide(L)'
;MEEQASDLLMWVGATYYPTSEDFASECIHQGLSKRTAITSVPEGIVNGVSRLFLIHPWACLTVDEENGHTLEELHDRLESLDNPLISEWLQDWDRNPAWVIRQIIEKTSKEPPAQEPWYEATMIIEDCGVIFTPGVFGFSYITGMQYVVSKGETDLPDELKDRGIEPVRVVYDEEEQDAESNS
;
A
#
# COMPACT_ATOMS: atom_id res chain seq x y z
N MET A 1 19.61 -9.27 27.58
CA MET A 1 19.34 -8.99 26.17
C MET A 1 18.29 -7.90 26.17
N GLU A 2 18.55 -6.76 25.53
CA GLU A 2 17.46 -5.84 25.21
C GLU A 2 16.49 -6.57 24.29
N GLU A 3 15.22 -6.67 24.68
CA GLU A 3 14.18 -7.14 23.77
C GLU A 3 14.05 -6.12 22.64
N GLN A 4 14.37 -6.53 21.43
CA GLN A 4 14.21 -5.72 20.24
C GLN A 4 12.72 -5.72 19.85
N ALA A 5 12.10 -4.54 19.84
CA ALA A 5 10.72 -4.40 19.41
C ALA A 5 10.56 -4.75 17.93
N SER A 6 9.48 -5.45 17.58
CA SER A 6 9.12 -5.77 16.19
C SER A 6 8.60 -4.53 15.47
N ASP A 7 8.99 -4.34 14.22
CA ASP A 7 8.39 -3.36 13.32
C ASP A 7 7.36 -4.02 12.39
N LEU A 8 6.41 -3.23 11.90
CA LEU A 8 5.36 -3.65 10.98
C LEU A 8 5.46 -2.97 9.63
N LEU A 9 4.89 -3.63 8.63
CA LEU A 9 4.79 -3.12 7.28
C LEU A 9 3.33 -3.15 6.84
N MET A 10 2.83 -2.03 6.31
CA MET A 10 1.45 -1.91 5.83
C MET A 10 1.39 -1.32 4.44
N TRP A 11 0.66 -2.00 3.56
CA TRP A 11 0.26 -1.46 2.27
C TRP A 11 -0.91 -0.49 2.41
N VAL A 12 -0.74 0.69 1.85
CA VAL A 12 -1.76 1.71 1.63
C VAL A 12 -2.32 1.50 0.22
N GLY A 13 -3.64 1.40 0.11
CA GLY A 13 -4.30 1.12 -1.17
C GLY A 13 -4.44 2.37 -2.03
N ALA A 14 -4.05 2.28 -3.31
CA ALA A 14 -4.13 3.38 -4.27
C ALA A 14 -5.57 3.84 -4.57
N THR A 15 -6.58 3.01 -4.28
CA THR A 15 -7.99 3.33 -4.55
C THR A 15 -8.49 4.56 -3.82
N TYR A 16 -8.02 4.80 -2.59
CA TYR A 16 -8.46 5.92 -1.76
C TYR A 16 -7.38 7.00 -1.61
N TYR A 17 -6.13 6.65 -1.90
CA TYR A 17 -4.99 7.55 -1.83
C TYR A 17 -4.23 7.43 -3.16
N PRO A 18 -4.57 8.25 -4.17
CA PRO A 18 -3.89 8.19 -5.47
C PRO A 18 -2.37 8.38 -5.34
N THR A 19 -1.93 9.20 -4.39
CA THR A 19 -0.52 9.41 -4.06
C THR A 19 -0.21 9.02 -2.61
N SER A 20 1.07 8.76 -2.32
CA SER A 20 1.55 8.56 -0.94
C SER A 20 1.31 9.80 -0.07
N GLU A 21 1.39 10.98 -0.68
CA GLU A 21 1.24 12.29 -0.09
C GLU A 21 -0.19 12.53 0.40
N ASP A 22 -1.19 12.04 -0.35
CA ASP A 22 -2.61 12.09 0.06
C ASP A 22 -2.81 11.36 1.38
N PHE A 23 -2.25 10.14 1.48
CA PHE A 23 -2.31 9.35 2.72
C PHE A 23 -1.54 10.00 3.87
N ALA A 24 -0.34 10.49 3.60
CA ALA A 24 0.48 11.17 4.60
C ALA A 24 -0.25 12.40 5.16
N SER A 25 -0.87 13.19 4.28
CA SER A 25 -1.64 14.38 4.65
C SER A 25 -2.85 14.03 5.52
N GLU A 26 -3.59 12.97 5.17
CA GLU A 26 -4.69 12.49 6.02
C GLU A 26 -4.20 12.04 7.40
N CYS A 27 -3.11 11.26 7.44
CA CYS A 27 -2.53 10.78 8.70
C CYS A 27 -2.06 11.91 9.61
N ILE A 28 -1.54 13.00 9.04
CA ILE A 28 -1.14 14.20 9.81
C ILE A 28 -2.35 14.84 10.50
N HIS A 29 -3.51 14.84 9.86
CA HIS A 29 -4.71 15.50 10.37
C HIS A 29 -5.58 14.60 11.27
N GLN A 30 -5.68 13.32 10.96
CA GLN A 30 -6.62 12.39 11.61
C GLN A 30 -5.92 11.31 12.45
N GLY A 31 -4.59 11.21 12.36
CA GLY A 31 -3.86 10.06 12.86
C GLY A 31 -4.04 8.84 11.95
N LEU A 32 -3.48 7.71 12.38
CA LEU A 32 -3.59 6.44 11.68
C LEU A 32 -4.22 5.38 12.59
N SER A 33 -5.33 4.80 12.14
CA SER A 33 -5.93 3.63 12.77
C SER A 33 -6.11 2.52 11.74
N LYS A 34 -5.63 1.32 12.07
CA LYS A 34 -5.74 0.15 11.18
C LYS A 34 -6.26 -1.06 11.94
N ARG A 35 -7.17 -1.79 11.30
CA ARG A 35 -7.66 -3.07 11.79
C ARG A 35 -6.78 -4.20 11.26
N THR A 36 -6.38 -5.10 12.16
CA THR A 36 -5.75 -6.38 11.83
C THR A 36 -6.73 -7.51 12.10
N ALA A 37 -6.63 -8.60 11.35
CA ALA A 37 -7.40 -9.81 11.67
C ALA A 37 -6.94 -10.36 13.03
N ILE A 38 -7.89 -10.90 13.81
CA ILE A 38 -7.60 -11.53 15.11
C ILE A 38 -6.59 -12.69 15.00
N THR A 39 -6.65 -13.42 13.89
CA THR A 39 -5.74 -14.53 13.57
C THR A 39 -4.34 -14.08 13.15
N SER A 40 -4.08 -12.78 13.10
CA SER A 40 -2.82 -12.20 12.61
C SER A 40 -2.40 -10.99 13.43
N VAL A 41 -2.73 -10.98 14.73
CA VAL A 41 -2.21 -9.96 15.65
C VAL A 41 -0.69 -10.14 15.75
N PRO A 42 0.12 -9.12 15.42
CA PRO A 42 1.57 -9.24 15.43
C PRO A 42 2.15 -9.39 16.84
N GLU A 43 3.21 -10.18 16.98
CA GLU A 43 3.93 -10.40 18.24
C GLU A 43 5.10 -9.44 18.40
N GLY A 44 5.48 -9.15 19.65
CA GLY A 44 6.64 -8.30 19.96
C GLY A 44 6.44 -6.81 19.66
N ILE A 45 5.19 -6.36 19.52
CA ILE A 45 4.87 -4.93 19.36
C ILE A 45 4.98 -4.23 20.70
N VAL A 46 5.76 -3.16 20.72
CA VAL A 46 5.97 -2.31 21.89
C VAL A 46 5.49 -0.90 21.57
N ASN A 47 4.43 -0.46 22.25
CA ASN A 47 3.85 0.87 22.03
C ASN A 47 4.90 1.96 22.26
N GLY A 48 4.97 2.94 21.35
CA GLY A 48 5.93 4.03 21.35
C GLY A 48 7.33 3.66 20.86
N VAL A 49 7.60 2.38 20.56
CA VAL A 49 8.91 1.90 20.08
C VAL A 49 8.79 1.27 18.70
N SER A 50 7.84 0.34 18.54
CA SER A 50 7.56 -0.32 17.26
C SER A 50 7.10 0.69 16.20
N ARG A 51 7.67 0.57 15.00
CA ARG A 51 7.31 1.39 13.83
C ARG A 51 6.35 0.64 12.93
N LEU A 52 5.38 1.35 12.37
CA LEU A 52 4.57 0.91 11.26
C LEU A 52 5.06 1.61 10.00
N PHE A 53 5.80 0.89 9.17
CA PHE A 53 6.24 1.35 7.86
C PHE A 53 5.09 1.31 6.86
N LEU A 54 4.95 2.39 6.11
CA LEU A 54 3.86 2.61 5.17
C LEU A 54 4.37 2.44 3.75
N ILE A 55 3.75 1.53 3.00
CA ILE A 55 4.06 1.29 1.59
C ILE A 55 2.93 1.80 0.71
N HIS A 56 3.28 2.53 -0.34
CA HIS A 56 2.34 2.92 -1.40
C HIS A 56 2.81 2.40 -2.77
N PRO A 57 1.94 1.83 -3.63
CA PRO A 57 2.32 1.36 -4.96
C PRO A 57 2.97 2.44 -5.82
N TRP A 58 2.44 3.67 -5.77
CA TRP A 58 2.99 4.79 -6.54
C TRP A 58 4.30 5.35 -5.98
N ALA A 59 4.62 5.08 -4.71
CA ALA A 59 5.92 5.44 -4.14
C ALA A 59 7.06 4.52 -4.62
N CYS A 60 6.74 3.46 -5.37
CA CYS A 60 7.71 2.48 -5.86
C CYS A 60 8.33 2.84 -7.22
N LEU A 61 7.85 3.90 -7.88
CA LEU A 61 8.21 4.25 -9.25
C LEU A 61 8.38 5.76 -9.39
N THR A 62 9.58 6.19 -9.76
CA THR A 62 9.85 7.59 -10.14
C THR A 62 10.43 7.63 -11.54
N VAL A 63 10.30 8.77 -12.19
CA VAL A 63 10.90 9.09 -13.50
C VAL A 63 11.86 10.26 -13.35
N ASP A 64 12.64 10.54 -14.38
CA ASP A 64 13.59 11.66 -14.38
C ASP A 64 12.86 13.01 -14.57
N GLU A 65 12.30 13.49 -13.46
CA GLU A 65 11.62 14.78 -13.40
C GLU A 65 12.56 15.96 -13.68
N GLU A 66 13.87 15.83 -13.45
CA GLU A 66 14.85 16.90 -13.75
C GLU A 66 14.96 17.17 -15.25
N ASN A 67 14.80 16.13 -16.07
CA ASN A 67 14.72 16.22 -17.53
C ASN A 67 13.29 16.43 -18.05
N GLY A 68 12.31 16.61 -17.15
CA GLY A 68 10.93 16.95 -17.49
C GLY A 68 10.03 15.75 -17.79
N HIS A 69 10.48 14.52 -17.50
CA HIS A 69 9.66 13.33 -17.69
C HIS A 69 8.58 13.20 -16.61
N THR A 70 7.42 12.66 -16.99
CA THR A 70 6.31 12.38 -16.08
C THR A 70 5.82 10.94 -16.23
N LEU A 71 5.08 10.44 -15.24
CA LEU A 71 4.43 9.13 -15.34
C LEU A 71 3.36 9.10 -16.45
N GLU A 72 2.70 10.23 -16.73
CA GLU A 72 1.76 10.37 -17.83
C GLU A 72 2.47 10.26 -19.19
N GLU A 73 3.62 10.93 -19.36
CA GLU A 73 4.42 10.80 -20.59
C GLU A 73 4.90 9.36 -20.80
N LEU A 74 5.38 8.71 -19.73
CA LEU A 74 5.80 7.31 -19.79
C LEU A 74 4.64 6.39 -20.20
N HIS A 75 3.45 6.58 -19.61
CA HIS A 75 2.24 5.84 -19.97
C HIS A 75 1.92 6.00 -21.46
N ASP A 76 1.80 7.23 -21.94
CA ASP A 76 1.39 7.53 -23.32
C ASP A 76 2.40 6.98 -24.34
N ARG A 77 3.69 7.07 -24.04
CA ARG A 77 4.74 6.51 -24.91
C ARG A 77 4.66 4.99 -24.98
N LEU A 78 4.41 4.31 -23.86
CA LEU A 78 4.21 2.86 -23.85
C LEU A 78 2.92 2.45 -24.57
N GLU A 79 1.85 3.22 -24.42
CA GLU A 79 0.58 2.99 -25.14
C GLU A 79 0.76 3.13 -26.66
N SER A 80 1.60 4.07 -27.10
CA SER A 80 1.87 4.32 -28.52
C SER A 80 2.54 3.17 -29.28
N LEU A 81 3.07 2.17 -28.56
CA LEU A 81 3.67 0.97 -29.15
C LEU A 81 2.63 0.03 -29.79
N ASP A 82 1.33 0.26 -29.56
CA ASP A 82 0.21 -0.53 -30.09
C ASP A 82 0.40 -2.06 -29.93
N ASN A 83 0.99 -2.45 -28.80
CA ASN A 83 1.23 -3.86 -28.48
C ASN A 83 0.10 -4.41 -27.59
N PRO A 84 -0.61 -5.47 -28.00
CA PRO A 84 -1.75 -5.99 -27.24
C PRO A 84 -1.44 -6.36 -25.79
N LEU A 85 -0.24 -6.88 -25.51
CA LEU A 85 0.14 -7.29 -24.16
C LEU A 85 0.53 -6.10 -23.28
N ILE A 86 1.22 -5.11 -23.84
CA ILE A 86 1.49 -3.85 -23.15
C ILE A 86 0.17 -3.12 -22.85
N SER A 87 -0.72 -3.01 -23.83
CA SER A 87 -2.04 -2.41 -23.64
C SER A 87 -2.89 -3.14 -22.59
N GLU A 88 -2.79 -4.47 -22.50
CA GLU A 88 -3.43 -5.24 -21.43
C GLU A 88 -2.89 -4.84 -20.06
N TRP A 89 -1.57 -4.74 -19.90
CA TRP A 89 -0.97 -4.35 -18.62
C TRP A 89 -1.23 -2.89 -18.25
N LEU A 90 -1.28 -1.98 -19.22
CA LEU A 90 -1.59 -0.56 -18.99
C LEU A 90 -2.99 -0.35 -18.39
N GLN A 91 -3.91 -1.32 -18.51
CA GLN A 91 -5.21 -1.25 -17.81
C GLN A 91 -5.07 -1.20 -16.27
N ASP A 92 -3.97 -1.69 -15.72
CA ASP A 92 -3.66 -1.62 -14.28
C ASP A 92 -2.79 -0.41 -13.91
N TRP A 93 -2.51 0.51 -14.84
CA TRP A 93 -1.61 1.64 -14.62
C TRP A 93 -2.03 2.50 -13.43
N ASP A 94 -3.29 2.92 -13.38
CA ASP A 94 -3.82 3.77 -12.29
C ASP A 94 -3.73 3.09 -10.91
N ARG A 95 -3.73 1.76 -10.90
CA ARG A 95 -3.67 0.97 -9.67
C ARG A 95 -2.23 0.78 -9.20
N ASN A 96 -1.32 0.44 -10.11
CA ASN A 96 0.05 0.09 -9.78
C ASN A 96 0.99 0.21 -10.99
N PRO A 97 1.47 1.44 -11.31
CA PRO A 97 2.33 1.64 -12.47
C PRO A 97 3.68 0.91 -12.32
N ALA A 98 4.18 0.78 -11.08
CA ALA A 98 5.39 0.03 -10.78
C ALA A 98 5.27 -1.46 -11.17
N TRP A 99 4.10 -2.07 -10.98
CA TRP A 99 3.87 -3.44 -11.42
C TRP A 99 3.85 -3.56 -12.93
N VAL A 100 3.19 -2.63 -13.64
CA VAL A 100 3.14 -2.60 -15.11
C VAL A 100 4.55 -2.54 -15.69
N ILE A 101 5.37 -1.58 -15.24
CA ILE A 101 6.75 -1.45 -15.72
C ILE A 101 7.57 -2.71 -15.41
N ARG A 102 7.38 -3.34 -14.25
CA ARG A 102 8.06 -4.61 -13.93
C ARG A 102 7.67 -5.74 -14.89
N GLN A 103 6.40 -5.84 -15.31
CA GLN A 103 6.00 -6.85 -16.30
C GLN A 103 6.74 -6.63 -17.63
N ILE A 104 6.85 -5.38 -18.08
CA ILE A 104 7.57 -5.02 -19.30
C ILE A 104 9.07 -5.37 -19.17
N ILE A 105 9.72 -4.98 -18.06
CA ILE A 105 11.13 -5.32 -17.80
C ILE A 105 11.35 -6.83 -17.71
N GLU A 106 10.46 -7.56 -17.04
CA GLU A 106 10.58 -9.01 -16.92
C GLU A 106 10.42 -9.69 -18.28
N LYS A 107 9.50 -9.21 -19.12
CA LYS A 107 9.28 -9.70 -20.48
C LYS A 107 10.48 -9.45 -21.38
N THR A 108 11.00 -8.23 -21.38
CA THR A 108 12.20 -7.83 -22.16
C THR A 108 13.46 -8.56 -21.70
N SER A 109 13.56 -8.95 -20.42
CA SER A 109 14.70 -9.76 -19.93
C SER A 109 14.67 -11.23 -20.39
N LYS A 110 13.48 -11.76 -20.72
CA LYS A 110 13.27 -13.16 -21.11
C LYS A 110 13.25 -13.36 -22.62
N GLU A 111 12.91 -12.33 -23.38
CA GLU A 111 12.91 -12.33 -24.84
C GLU A 111 14.15 -11.59 -25.36
N PRO A 112 14.75 -11.98 -26.49
CA PRO A 112 15.90 -11.27 -27.02
C PRO A 112 15.52 -9.80 -27.31
N PRO A 113 16.33 -8.81 -26.90
CA PRO A 113 16.04 -7.37 -27.09
C PRO A 113 16.06 -6.93 -28.56
N ALA A 114 16.05 -7.86 -29.53
CA ALA A 114 16.05 -7.58 -30.96
C ALA A 114 14.65 -7.74 -31.60
N GLN A 115 13.62 -8.07 -30.83
CA GLN A 115 12.25 -8.15 -31.33
C GLN A 115 11.43 -6.95 -30.87
N GLU A 116 10.87 -6.24 -31.85
CA GLU A 116 9.82 -5.25 -31.59
C GLU A 116 8.60 -5.93 -30.97
N PRO A 117 7.93 -5.28 -30.00
CA PRO A 117 8.12 -3.91 -29.53
C PRO A 117 8.94 -3.80 -28.23
N TRP A 118 9.62 -4.88 -27.82
CA TRP A 118 10.28 -4.98 -26.52
C TRP A 118 11.55 -4.12 -26.45
N TYR A 119 12.25 -3.98 -27.57
CA TYR A 119 13.37 -3.05 -27.68
C TYR A 119 12.92 -1.61 -27.45
N GLU A 120 11.90 -1.15 -28.17
CA GLU A 120 11.34 0.20 -28.03
C GLU A 120 10.81 0.47 -26.62
N ALA A 121 10.10 -0.49 -26.01
CA ALA A 121 9.63 -0.36 -24.64
C ALA A 121 10.78 -0.18 -23.63
N THR A 122 11.89 -0.91 -23.81
CA THR A 122 13.09 -0.77 -22.97
C THR A 122 13.71 0.62 -23.14
N MET A 123 13.84 1.07 -24.40
CA MET A 123 14.36 2.41 -24.71
C MET A 123 13.51 3.52 -24.09
N ILE A 124 12.17 3.39 -24.11
CA ILE A 124 11.26 4.35 -23.47
C ILE A 124 11.49 4.39 -21.96
N ILE A 125 11.55 3.22 -21.30
CA ILE A 125 11.77 3.12 -19.84
C ILE A 125 13.13 3.72 -19.44
N GLU A 126 14.17 3.44 -20.21
CA GLU A 126 15.52 3.99 -19.98
C GLU A 126 15.57 5.50 -20.22
N ASP A 127 14.94 5.99 -21.29
CA ASP A 127 14.89 7.41 -21.67
C ASP A 127 14.12 8.24 -20.63
N CYS A 128 12.98 7.73 -20.14
CA CYS A 128 12.24 8.36 -19.04
C CYS A 128 12.97 8.28 -17.68
N GLY A 129 14.13 7.62 -17.62
CA GLY A 129 14.93 7.51 -16.40
C GLY A 129 14.19 6.81 -15.27
N VAL A 130 13.47 5.73 -15.57
CA VAL A 130 12.66 5.03 -14.57
C VAL A 130 13.53 4.45 -13.45
N ILE A 131 13.20 4.80 -12.20
CA ILE A 131 13.86 4.29 -11.00
C ILE A 131 12.83 3.61 -10.10
N PHE A 132 13.20 2.42 -9.60
CA PHE A 132 12.43 1.74 -8.56
C PHE A 132 13.02 2.03 -7.18
N THR A 133 12.28 2.77 -6.38
CA THR A 133 12.58 2.99 -4.96
C THR A 133 11.82 1.98 -4.10
N PRO A 134 12.33 1.62 -2.91
CA PRO A 134 11.51 0.95 -1.91
C PRO A 134 10.27 1.81 -1.66
N GLY A 135 9.07 1.30 -1.91
CA GLY A 135 7.82 2.06 -1.78
C GLY A 135 7.45 2.50 -0.37
N VAL A 136 8.37 2.38 0.58
CA VAL A 136 8.24 2.89 1.94
C VAL A 136 8.38 4.40 1.89
N PHE A 137 7.26 5.11 1.98
CA PHE A 137 7.25 6.58 1.92
C PHE A 137 7.25 7.22 3.31
N GLY A 138 7.02 6.43 4.37
CA GLY A 138 7.00 6.94 5.72
C GLY A 138 6.84 5.85 6.78
N PHE A 139 6.81 6.29 8.03
CA PHE A 139 6.47 5.43 9.17
C PHE A 139 5.73 6.24 10.24
N SER A 140 4.97 5.53 11.06
CA SER A 140 4.41 6.05 12.31
C SER A 140 4.83 5.15 13.47
N TYR A 141 4.86 5.70 14.69
CA TYR A 141 5.00 4.89 15.89
C TYR A 141 3.65 4.31 16.28
N ILE A 142 3.62 3.02 16.60
CA ILE A 142 2.40 2.39 17.11
C ILE A 142 2.21 2.88 18.55
N THR A 143 1.14 3.63 18.81
CA THR A 143 0.88 4.20 20.14
C THR A 143 -0.10 3.37 20.96
N GLY A 144 -0.80 2.43 20.34
CA GLY A 144 -1.74 1.54 21.02
C GLY A 144 -2.28 0.46 20.09
N MET A 145 -2.79 -0.61 20.70
CA MET A 145 -3.52 -1.69 20.03
C MET A 145 -4.81 -1.93 20.80
N GLN A 146 -5.93 -2.00 20.08
CA GLN A 146 -7.26 -2.12 20.67
C GLN A 146 -8.01 -3.33 20.10
N TYR A 147 -8.73 -4.03 20.96
CA TYR A 147 -9.64 -5.11 20.58
C TYR A 147 -11.08 -4.65 20.78
N VAL A 148 -11.87 -4.66 19.71
CA VAL A 148 -13.31 -4.33 19.80
C VAL A 148 -14.06 -5.55 20.33
N VAL A 149 -14.54 -5.44 21.56
CA VAL A 149 -15.28 -6.52 22.24
C VAL A 149 -16.65 -6.69 21.59
N SER A 150 -16.94 -7.91 21.13
CA SER A 150 -18.20 -8.22 20.44
C SER A 150 -19.40 -8.26 21.41
N LYS A 151 -20.63 -8.15 20.87
CA LYS A 151 -21.84 -8.28 21.67
C LYS A 151 -21.91 -9.67 22.31
N GLY A 152 -21.90 -9.72 23.64
CA GLY A 152 -21.90 -10.97 24.42
C GLY A 152 -20.51 -11.42 24.88
N GLU A 153 -19.44 -10.83 24.35
CA GLU A 153 -18.10 -10.97 24.93
C GLU A 153 -17.98 -10.05 26.15
N THR A 154 -17.39 -10.57 27.23
CA THR A 154 -17.19 -9.79 28.46
C THR A 154 -15.79 -9.18 28.54
N ASP A 155 -14.80 -9.75 27.84
CA ASP A 155 -13.39 -9.39 27.96
C ASP A 155 -12.59 -9.80 26.71
N LEU A 156 -11.30 -9.48 26.68
CA LEU A 156 -10.33 -9.97 25.71
C LEU A 156 -10.31 -11.51 25.64
N PRO A 157 -10.20 -12.09 24.43
CA PRO A 157 -9.79 -13.48 24.25
C PRO A 157 -8.52 -13.81 25.05
N ASP A 158 -8.45 -15.00 25.64
CA ASP A 158 -7.32 -15.40 26.50
C ASP A 158 -5.97 -15.30 25.78
N GLU A 159 -5.93 -15.57 24.48
CA GLU A 159 -4.76 -15.47 23.62
C GLU A 159 -4.25 -14.04 23.36
N LEU A 160 -5.07 -13.03 23.66
CA LEU A 160 -4.71 -11.62 23.54
C LEU A 160 -4.32 -10.98 24.88
N LYS A 161 -4.50 -11.71 25.99
CA LYS A 161 -4.10 -11.25 27.32
C LYS A 161 -2.59 -11.10 27.38
N ASP A 162 -2.13 -10.13 28.16
CA ASP A 162 -0.71 -9.78 28.37
C ASP A 162 0.03 -9.26 27.12
N ARG A 163 -0.65 -9.03 25.99
CA ARG A 163 -0.06 -8.46 24.77
C ARG A 163 -0.11 -6.93 24.66
N GLY A 164 -0.47 -6.25 25.76
CA GLY A 164 -0.64 -4.79 25.76
C GLY A 164 -1.79 -4.28 24.89
N ILE A 165 -2.79 -5.14 24.64
CA ILE A 165 -3.99 -4.83 23.86
C ILE A 165 -5.10 -4.38 24.81
N GLU A 166 -5.76 -3.26 24.50
CA GLU A 166 -6.83 -2.71 25.32
C GLU A 166 -8.21 -3.13 24.78
N PRO A 167 -9.12 -3.66 25.62
CA PRO A 167 -10.48 -3.93 25.20
C PRO A 167 -11.28 -2.63 25.06
N VAL A 168 -11.93 -2.44 23.92
CA VAL A 168 -12.82 -1.31 23.66
C VAL A 168 -14.22 -1.83 23.39
N ARG A 169 -15.22 -1.24 24.06
CA ARG A 169 -16.64 -1.55 23.85
C ARG A 169 -17.25 -0.45 23.00
N VAL A 170 -17.82 -0.82 21.85
CA VAL A 170 -18.58 0.10 21.02
C VAL A 170 -20.03 0.06 21.47
N VAL A 171 -20.54 1.21 21.91
CA VAL A 171 -21.97 1.42 22.17
C VAL A 171 -22.55 1.96 20.87
N TYR A 172 -23.40 1.18 20.22
CA TYR A 172 -24.17 1.66 19.06
C TYR A 172 -25.45 2.30 19.60
N ASP A 173 -25.74 3.53 19.19
CA ASP A 173 -27.04 4.15 19.49
C ASP A 173 -28.13 3.37 18.75
N GLU A 174 -29.21 3.04 19.46
CA GLU A 174 -30.27 2.14 18.99
C GLU A 174 -31.09 2.70 17.80
N GLU A 175 -30.85 3.94 17.38
CA GLU A 175 -31.60 4.61 16.31
C GLU A 175 -31.24 4.17 14.87
N GLU A 176 -30.11 3.48 14.65
CA GLU A 176 -29.73 3.00 13.29
C GLU A 176 -30.25 1.58 12.95
N GLN A 177 -30.81 0.83 13.91
CA GLN A 177 -31.28 -0.55 13.66
C GLN A 177 -32.64 -0.66 12.94
N ASP A 178 -33.43 0.42 12.92
CA ASP A 178 -34.75 0.43 12.27
C ASP A 178 -34.70 0.71 10.76
N ALA A 179 -33.52 1.07 10.22
CA ALA A 179 -33.34 1.32 8.79
C ALA A 179 -33.00 0.05 7.98
N GLU A 180 -32.22 -0.88 8.56
CA GLU A 180 -31.80 -2.12 7.86
C GLU A 180 -32.81 -3.27 7.97
N SER A 181 -33.81 -3.15 8.84
CA SER A 181 -34.87 -4.16 9.00
C SER A 181 -36.11 -3.91 8.11
N ASN A 182 -36.11 -2.83 7.31
CA ASN A 182 -37.16 -2.47 6.34
C ASN A 182 -36.69 -2.44 4.87
N SER A 183 -35.53 -3.04 4.55
CA SER A 183 -35.03 -3.19 3.16
C SER A 183 -35.21 -4.61 2.63
#